data_AF-A0A7S0J4J0-F1
#
_entry.id   AF-A0A7S0J4J0-F1
#
_cell.length_a   1.000
_cell.length_b   1.000
_cell.length_c   1.000
_cell.angle_alpha   90.00
_cell.angle_beta   90.00
_cell.angle_gamma   90.00
#
_symmetry.space_group_name_H-M   'P 1'
#
loop_
_entity.id
_entity.type
_entity.pdbx_description
1 polymer ?
#
loop_
_entity_poly.entity_id
_entity_poly.type
_entity_poly.pdbx_seq_one_letter_code
_entity_poly.pdbx_strand_id
1 'polypeptide(L)'
;ALAAVELTEEQAVIVEAWAAVQRGYVDGQFGGRDWKGLKADYLKRKYKDMGEARAGVSAMLAELGDRYTRYLTPGSYQALLAKYERPADNGGIGVTVRNVAGAKPSGVEIVSVVE
;
A
#
# COMPACT_ATOMS: atom_id res chain seq x y z
N ALA A 1 22.21 7.62 24.77
CA ALA A 1 21.46 8.42 23.77
C ALA A 1 22.08 8.14 22.42
N LEU A 2 21.50 7.20 21.64
CA LEU A 2 21.94 7.03 20.26
C LEU A 2 21.39 8.21 19.46
N ALA A 3 22.30 8.95 18.86
CA ALA A 3 22.04 10.11 18.04
C ALA A 3 20.88 9.85 17.07
N ALA A 4 19.99 10.83 16.97
CA ALA A 4 19.11 10.96 15.82
C ALA A 4 20.01 11.03 14.59
N VAL A 5 20.21 9.89 13.93
CA VAL A 5 20.59 9.88 12.52
C VAL A 5 19.51 10.73 11.86
N GLU A 6 19.86 11.90 11.35
CA GLU A 6 18.95 12.68 10.53
C GLU A 6 18.63 11.80 9.32
N LEU A 7 17.52 11.09 9.42
CA LEU A 7 16.94 10.34 8.32
C LEU A 7 16.72 11.34 7.19
N THR A 8 17.12 10.98 5.98
CA THR A 8 16.75 11.78 4.82
C THR A 8 15.23 11.79 4.67
N GLU A 9 14.67 12.78 3.98
CA GLU A 9 13.22 12.85 3.75
C GLU A 9 12.68 11.57 3.10
N GLU A 10 13.47 10.94 2.22
CA GLU A 10 13.17 9.67 1.58
C GLU A 10 13.08 8.52 2.60
N GLN A 11 14.04 8.44 3.52
CA GLN A 11 14.06 7.42 4.56
C GLN A 11 12.95 7.65 5.60
N ALA A 12 12.62 8.91 5.89
CA ALA A 12 11.54 9.26 6.80
C ALA A 12 10.18 8.73 6.31
N VAL A 13 9.87 8.88 5.02
CA VAL A 13 8.63 8.34 4.41
C VAL A 13 8.55 6.81 4.57
N ILE A 14 9.66 6.10 4.42
CA ILE A 14 9.70 4.64 4.60
C ILE A 14 9.43 4.26 6.05
N VAL A 15 10.03 4.98 7.00
CA VAL A 15 9.81 4.74 8.44
C VAL A 15 8.36 5.02 8.82
N GLU A 16 7.77 6.08 8.28
CA GLU A 16 6.37 6.43 8.53
C GLU A 16 5.42 5.36 7.99
N ALA A 17 5.61 4.93 6.74
CA ALA A 17 4.82 3.87 6.14
C ALA A 17 4.96 2.55 6.92
N TRP A 18 6.19 2.20 7.30
CA TRP A 18 6.45 1.02 8.13
C TRP A 18 5.72 1.08 9.46
N ALA A 19 5.74 2.24 10.12
CA ALA A 19 5.11 2.45 11.42
C ALA A 19 3.57 2.43 11.33
N ALA A 20 2.99 2.92 10.23
CA ALA A 20 1.56 2.84 9.97
C ALA A 20 1.11 1.37 9.89
N VAL A 21 1.83 0.53 9.14
CA VAL A 21 1.55 -0.91 9.05
C VAL A 21 1.78 -1.60 10.38
N GLN A 22 2.89 -1.32 11.08
CA GLN A 22 3.19 -1.92 12.38
C GLN A 22 2.07 -1.73 13.42
N ARG A 23 1.30 -0.62 13.33
CA ARG A 23 0.19 -0.32 14.25
C ARG A 23 -1.17 -0.78 13.73
N GLY A 24 -1.36 -0.87 12.41
CA GLY A 24 -2.66 -1.07 11.78
C GLY A 24 -2.84 -2.37 11.00
N TYR A 25 -1.79 -3.17 10.84
CA TYR A 25 -1.88 -4.43 10.10
C TYR A 25 -2.63 -5.50 10.91
N VAL A 26 -3.53 -6.21 10.23
CA VAL A 26 -4.47 -7.15 10.88
C VAL A 26 -3.77 -8.39 11.41
N ASP A 27 -2.75 -8.90 10.69
CA ASP A 27 -1.98 -10.06 11.09
C ASP A 27 -0.70 -9.66 11.84
N GLY A 28 -0.64 -9.95 13.13
CA GLY A 28 0.54 -9.67 13.96
C GLY A 28 1.81 -10.46 13.56
N GLN A 29 1.69 -11.50 12.72
CA GLN A 29 2.82 -12.25 12.19
C GLN A 29 3.36 -11.69 10.87
N PHE A 30 2.73 -10.67 10.29
CA PHE A 30 3.17 -10.03 9.04
C PHE A 30 3.41 -11.02 7.89
N GLY A 31 2.56 -12.05 7.77
CA GLY A 31 2.75 -13.11 6.77
C GLY A 31 3.99 -13.97 7.01
N GLY A 32 4.45 -14.09 8.27
CA GLY A 32 5.64 -14.84 8.66
C GLY A 32 6.97 -14.09 8.43
N ARG A 33 6.92 -12.78 8.14
CA ARG A 33 8.10 -11.94 7.89
C ARG A 33 8.57 -11.25 9.18
N ASP A 34 9.88 -11.12 9.34
CA ASP A 34 10.44 -10.23 10.38
C ASP A 34 10.28 -8.77 9.95
N TRP A 35 9.16 -8.16 10.34
CA TRP A 35 8.84 -6.79 9.99
C TRP A 35 9.86 -5.77 10.52
N LYS A 36 10.46 -6.02 11.69
CA LYS A 36 11.48 -5.12 12.26
C LYS A 36 12.81 -5.23 11.51
N GLY A 37 13.23 -6.44 11.15
CA GLY A 37 14.42 -6.65 10.31
C GLY A 37 14.27 -6.00 8.94
N LEU A 38 13.07 -6.11 8.34
CA LEU A 38 12.75 -5.51 7.05
C LEU A 38 12.92 -3.98 7.07
N LYS A 39 12.52 -3.31 8.15
CA LYS A 39 12.79 -1.86 8.35
C LYS A 39 14.28 -1.55 8.28
N ALA A 40 15.09 -2.29 9.01
CA ALA A 40 16.54 -2.06 9.08
C ALA A 40 17.19 -2.24 7.71
N ASP A 41 16.74 -3.22 6.91
CA ASP A 41 17.26 -3.47 5.58
C ASP A 41 16.87 -2.39 4.57
N TYR A 42 15.66 -1.85 4.66
CA TYR A 42 15.24 -0.72 3.83
C TYR A 42 15.96 0.58 4.23
N LEU A 43 16.24 0.80 5.51
CA LEU A 43 17.01 1.96 5.97
C LEU A 43 18.49 1.96 5.56
N LYS A 44 19.07 0.79 5.28
CA LYS A 44 20.44 0.69 4.76
C LYS A 44 20.54 1.10 3.28
N ARG A 45 19.41 1.15 2.55
CA ARG A 45 19.40 1.53 1.14
C ARG A 45 19.58 3.04 1.00
N LYS A 46 20.27 3.44 -0.07
CA LYS A 46 20.37 4.84 -0.49
C LYS A 46 19.28 5.11 -1.53
N TYR A 47 18.46 6.11 -1.26
CA TYR A 47 17.42 6.58 -2.16
C TYR A 47 17.92 7.84 -2.85
N LYS A 48 17.82 7.91 -4.18
CA LYS A 48 18.27 9.06 -4.97
C LYS A 48 17.23 10.17 -5.01
N ASP A 49 15.96 9.80 -4.92
CA ASP A 49 14.83 10.71 -4.96
C ASP A 49 13.61 10.13 -4.23
N MET A 50 12.60 11.00 -4.02
CA MET A 50 11.33 10.62 -3.42
C MET A 50 10.53 9.60 -4.22
N GLY A 51 10.73 9.50 -5.54
CA GLY A 51 10.12 8.47 -6.37
C GLY A 51 10.64 7.08 -6.02
N GLU A 52 11.95 6.94 -5.87
CA GLU A 52 12.62 5.71 -5.43
C GLU A 52 12.21 5.32 -4.02
N ALA A 53 12.07 6.30 -3.11
CA ALA A 53 11.58 6.08 -1.75
C ALA A 53 10.16 5.48 -1.75
N ARG A 54 9.24 6.07 -2.52
CA ARG A 54 7.85 5.61 -2.66
C ARG A 54 7.75 4.24 -3.32
N ALA A 55 8.59 3.97 -4.31
CA ALA A 55 8.71 2.64 -4.91
C ALA A 55 9.24 1.63 -3.89
N GLY A 56 10.21 2.03 -3.06
CA GLY A 56 10.69 1.27 -1.91
C GLY A 56 9.57 0.92 -0.93
N VAL A 57 8.72 1.88 -0.55
CA VAL A 57 7.54 1.61 0.29
C VAL A 57 6.62 0.59 -0.37
N SER A 58 6.33 0.76 -1.67
CA SER A 58 5.47 -0.17 -2.40
C SER A 58 6.03 -1.60 -2.40
N ALA A 59 7.33 -1.76 -2.61
CA ALA A 59 8.01 -3.05 -2.54
C ALA A 59 8.01 -3.64 -1.12
N MET A 60 8.22 -2.79 -0.10
CA MET A 60 8.20 -3.20 1.31
C MET A 60 6.83 -3.78 1.70
N LEU A 61 5.73 -3.17 1.25
CA LEU A 61 4.38 -3.65 1.50
C LEU A 61 4.06 -4.94 0.74
N ALA A 62 4.60 -5.10 -0.47
CA ALA A 62 4.39 -6.31 -1.28
C ALA A 62 4.96 -7.57 -0.61
N GLU A 63 6.00 -7.45 0.23
CA GLU A 63 6.58 -8.56 0.98
C GLU A 63 5.62 -9.22 1.98
N LEU A 64 4.56 -8.49 2.38
CA LEU A 64 3.50 -8.99 3.26
C LEU A 64 2.58 -10.00 2.56
N GLY A 65 2.60 -10.07 1.21
CA GLY A 65 1.78 -11.00 0.44
C GLY A 65 0.28 -10.67 0.44
N ASP A 66 -0.12 -9.51 0.96
CA ASP A 66 -1.51 -9.08 1.00
C ASP A 66 -1.84 -8.11 -0.15
N ARG A 67 -2.76 -8.52 -1.02
CA ARG A 67 -3.24 -7.72 -2.17
C ARG A 67 -3.93 -6.41 -1.78
N TYR A 68 -4.42 -6.29 -0.55
CA TYR A 68 -5.15 -5.11 -0.06
C TYR A 68 -4.25 -4.12 0.65
N THR A 69 -3.05 -4.54 1.07
CA THR A 69 -2.06 -3.67 1.70
C THR A 69 -1.14 -3.07 0.64
N ARG A 70 -1.46 -1.85 0.20
CA ARG A 70 -0.73 -1.15 -0.87
C ARG A 70 -0.46 0.31 -0.53
N TYR A 71 0.62 0.84 -1.09
CA TYR A 71 0.92 2.26 -1.04
C TYR A 71 0.11 3.00 -2.11
N LEU A 72 -0.46 4.15 -1.75
CA LEU A 72 -1.11 5.06 -2.68
C LEU A 72 -0.21 6.29 -2.85
N THR A 73 0.17 6.58 -4.09
CA THR A 73 0.86 7.84 -4.41
C THR A 73 -0.10 9.01 -4.20
N PRO A 74 0.41 10.24 -3.94
CA PRO A 74 -0.44 11.41 -3.75
C PRO A 74 -1.46 11.61 -4.88
N GLY A 75 -1.03 11.44 -6.14
CA GLY A 75 -1.93 11.54 -7.29
C GLY A 75 -3.03 10.46 -7.31
N SER A 76 -2.68 9.21 -6.98
CA SER A 76 -3.67 8.12 -6.89
C SER A 76 -4.65 8.30 -5.73
N TYR A 77 -4.19 8.85 -4.61
CA TYR A 77 -5.02 9.17 -3.45
C TYR A 77 -5.99 10.31 -3.77
N GLN A 78 -5.53 11.37 -4.43
CA GLN A 78 -6.38 12.47 -4.88
C GLN A 78 -7.44 12.00 -5.90
N ALA A 79 -7.04 11.15 -6.85
CA ALA A 79 -7.98 10.54 -7.79
C ALA A 79 -9.02 9.64 -7.08
N LEU A 80 -8.61 8.95 -6.01
CA LEU A 80 -9.51 8.14 -5.19
C LEU A 80 -10.51 9.03 -4.43
N LEU A 81 -10.05 10.09 -3.78
CA LEU A 81 -10.91 11.05 -3.08
C LEU A 81 -11.91 11.71 -4.03
N ALA A 82 -11.45 12.18 -5.19
CA ALA A 82 -12.32 12.80 -6.19
C ALA A 82 -13.47 11.87 -6.64
N LYS A 83 -13.24 10.55 -6.66
CA LYS A 83 -14.29 9.55 -6.94
C LYS A 83 -15.34 9.47 -5.84
N TYR A 84 -14.95 9.61 -4.58
CA TYR A 84 -15.87 9.49 -3.45
C TYR A 84 -16.53 10.82 -3.05
N GLU A 85 -15.86 11.95 -3.26
CA GLU A 85 -16.36 13.29 -2.88
C GLU A 85 -17.28 13.91 -3.94
N ARG A 86 -17.14 13.51 -5.21
CA ARG A 86 -18.04 13.92 -6.30
C ARG A 86 -18.69 12.72 -6.99
N PRO A 87 -19.53 11.95 -6.27
CA PRO A 87 -20.19 10.78 -6.85
C PRO A 87 -21.14 11.17 -7.99
N ALA A 88 -21.69 12.39 -7.99
CA ALA A 88 -22.59 12.89 -9.03
C ALA A 88 -21.91 13.14 -10.39
N ASP A 89 -20.61 13.46 -10.40
CA ASP A 89 -19.83 13.69 -11.63
C ASP A 89 -19.16 12.40 -12.14
N ASN A 90 -19.02 11.40 -11.26
CA ASN A 90 -18.40 10.11 -11.54
C ASN A 90 -19.47 9.01 -11.61
N GLY A 91 -20.26 9.01 -12.69
CA GLY A 91 -21.18 7.92 -13.00
C GLY A 91 -20.42 6.61 -13.24
N GLY A 92 -20.51 5.67 -12.29
CA GLY A 92 -20.06 4.30 -12.46
C GLY A 92 -21.18 3.42 -13.04
N ILE A 93 -20.82 2.28 -13.64
CA ILE A 93 -21.79 1.28 -14.16
C ILE A 93 -22.31 0.30 -13.08
N GLY A 94 -22.13 0.61 -11.79
CA GLY A 94 -22.67 -0.21 -10.69
C GLY A 94 -22.09 -1.63 -10.57
N VAL A 95 -20.88 -1.90 -11.07
CA VAL A 95 -20.27 -3.25 -11.06
C VAL A 95 -19.38 -3.46 -9.84
N THR A 96 -19.69 -4.48 -9.04
CA THR A 96 -18.82 -4.96 -7.96
C THR A 96 -17.99 -6.14 -8.44
N VAL A 97 -16.65 -5.98 -8.47
CA VAL A 97 -15.72 -7.04 -8.82
C VAL A 97 -15.18 -7.71 -7.56
N ARG A 98 -15.46 -9.00 -7.39
CA ARG A 98 -14.89 -9.83 -6.32
C ARG A 98 -13.99 -10.90 -6.91
N ASN A 99 -12.80 -11.09 -6.33
CA ASN A 99 -11.96 -12.22 -6.68
C ASN A 99 -12.44 -13.46 -5.93
N VAL A 100 -12.86 -14.49 -6.67
CA VAL A 100 -13.32 -15.76 -6.09
C VAL A 100 -12.15 -16.74 -6.11
N ALA A 101 -11.61 -17.06 -4.93
CA ALA A 101 -10.55 -18.05 -4.81
C ALA A 101 -11.06 -19.42 -5.29
N GLY A 102 -10.44 -19.96 -6.35
CA GLY A 102 -10.78 -21.27 -6.94
C GLY A 102 -11.19 -21.24 -8.42
N ALA A 103 -11.47 -20.07 -9.00
CA ALA A 103 -11.69 -19.94 -10.44
C ALA A 103 -10.37 -19.66 -11.18
N LYS A 104 -10.19 -20.28 -12.35
CA LYS A 104 -9.05 -20.05 -13.27
C LYS A 104 -8.76 -18.54 -13.42
N PRO A 105 -7.50 -18.12 -13.65
CA PRO A 105 -7.03 -16.72 -13.58
C PRO A 105 -7.62 -15.73 -14.61
N SER A 106 -8.74 -16.06 -15.25
CA SER A 106 -9.43 -15.21 -16.24
C SER A 106 -10.96 -15.10 -16.04
N GLY A 107 -11.52 -15.67 -14.97
CA GLY A 107 -12.96 -15.53 -14.67
C GLY A 107 -13.26 -14.27 -13.88
N VAL A 108 -13.56 -13.15 -14.56
CA VAL A 108 -14.24 -12.00 -13.92
C VAL A 108 -15.74 -12.27 -13.99
N GLU A 109 -16.40 -12.39 -12.83
CA GLU A 109 -17.85 -12.55 -12.72
C GLU A 109 -18.48 -11.27 -12.15
N ILE A 110 -19.49 -10.73 -12.84
CA ILE A 110 -20.25 -9.56 -12.38
C ILE A 110 -21.30 -10.05 -11.39
N VAL A 111 -21.11 -9.71 -10.11
CA VAL A 111 -21.93 -10.26 -9.01
C VAL A 111 -23.29 -9.57 -8.92
N SER A 112 -23.40 -8.30 -9.33
CA SER A 112 -24.66 -7.56 -9.42
C SER A 112 -24.45 -6.21 -10.11
N VAL A 113 -25.45 -5.77 -10.88
CA VAL A 113 -25.60 -4.38 -11.32
C VAL A 113 -26.61 -3.74 -10.37
N VAL A 114 -26.22 -2.64 -9.72
CA VAL A 114 -27.18 -1.79 -8.99
C VAL A 114 -27.71 -0.78 -9.99
N GLU A 115 -29.01 -0.83 -10.25
CA GLU A 115 -29.76 0.17 -11.03
C GLU A 115 -29.91 1.48 -10.23
#